data_AF-A0A6C9QEH7-F1
#
_entry.id   AF-A0A6C9QEH7-F1
#
_cell.length_a   1.000
_cell.length_b   1.000
_cell.length_c   1.000
_cell.angle_alpha   90.00
_cell.angle_beta   90.00
_cell.angle_gamma   90.00
#
_symmetry.space_group_name_H-M   'P 1'
#
loop_
_entity.id
_entity.type
_entity.pdbx_description
1 polymer ?
#
loop_
_entity_poly.entity_id
_entity_poly.type
_entity_poly.pdbx_seq_one_letter_code
_entity_poly.pdbx_strand_id
1 'polypeptide(L)'
;EHVPVHKVTIIPRGRALGVTFFLPEGDAISASRQKLESQISTLYGGRLAEEIIYGPEHVSTGASNDIKVATNLARNMVTQWGFSEKLGPLLYAEEEGEVFLGRSVAKAKHMSDETARIIDQEVKALIERNYNRARQLLTDNMDILHAMKDALMKYETIDAPQIDDLMARRDVRPPAGWEEPGASNNSGDNGSPKAPRPVDEPRTPNPGNTMSEQLGDK
;
A
#
# COMPACT_ATOMS: atom_id res chain seq x y z
N GLU A 1 14.13 5.99 -0.65
CA GLU A 1 12.89 6.38 -1.35
C GLU A 1 11.83 5.31 -1.09
N HIS A 2 10.64 5.70 -0.64
CA HIS A 2 9.49 4.81 -0.42
C HIS A 2 8.21 5.53 -0.88
N VAL A 3 7.17 4.77 -1.19
CA VAL A 3 5.87 5.37 -1.54
C VAL A 3 5.28 5.99 -0.26
N PRO A 4 4.76 7.23 -0.31
CA PRO A 4 4.18 7.88 0.87
C PRO A 4 2.92 7.15 1.32
N VAL A 5 2.81 6.93 2.63
CA VAL A 5 1.63 6.36 3.26
C VAL A 5 0.61 7.47 3.47
N HIS A 6 -0.62 7.23 3.02
CA HIS A 6 -1.73 8.16 3.17
C HIS A 6 -2.56 7.88 4.42
N LYS A 7 -2.84 6.59 4.68
CA LYS A 7 -3.73 6.15 5.75
C LYS A 7 -3.48 4.69 6.10
N VAL A 8 -3.62 4.33 7.38
CA VAL A 8 -3.58 2.94 7.87
C VAL A 8 -4.84 2.66 8.67
N THR A 9 -5.45 1.49 8.51
CA THR A 9 -6.66 1.09 9.25
C THR A 9 -6.59 -0.37 9.68
N ILE A 10 -7.10 -0.67 10.87
CA ILE A 10 -7.35 -2.03 11.37
C ILE A 10 -8.81 -2.46 11.18
N ILE A 11 -9.62 -1.65 10.49
CA ILE A 11 -10.99 -2.01 10.14
C ILE A 11 -10.94 -3.02 8.97
N PRO A 12 -11.57 -4.20 9.10
CA PRO A 12 -11.54 -5.21 8.04
C PRO A 12 -12.10 -4.70 6.71
N ARG A 13 -11.42 -5.03 5.61
CA ARG A 13 -11.83 -4.70 4.25
C ARG A 13 -11.63 -5.91 3.34
N GLY A 14 -12.73 -6.51 2.91
CA GLY A 14 -12.70 -7.69 2.03
C GLY A 14 -11.97 -8.86 2.69
N ARG A 15 -10.86 -9.30 2.09
CA ARG A 15 -10.03 -10.42 2.60
C ARG A 15 -8.91 -9.98 3.56
N ALA A 16 -8.74 -8.68 3.77
CA ALA A 16 -7.71 -8.12 4.65
C ALA A 16 -8.32 -7.67 5.98
N LEU A 17 -7.64 -7.99 7.09
CA LEU A 17 -8.06 -7.57 8.45
C LEU A 17 -7.62 -6.13 8.79
N GLY A 18 -6.67 -5.58 8.02
CA GLY A 18 -6.26 -4.18 8.05
C GLY A 18 -5.63 -3.82 6.71
N VAL A 19 -5.57 -2.53 6.38
CA VAL A 19 -5.08 -2.05 5.09
C VAL A 19 -4.25 -0.77 5.26
N THR A 20 -3.13 -0.72 4.56
CA THR A 20 -2.33 0.49 4.36
C THR A 20 -2.62 1.06 2.97
N PHE A 21 -3.01 2.33 2.92
CA PHE A 21 -3.24 3.08 1.70
C PHE A 21 -2.01 3.92 1.38
N PHE A 22 -1.48 3.75 0.18
CA PHE A 22 -0.39 4.56 -0.35
C PHE A 22 -0.96 5.63 -1.28
N LEU A 23 -0.34 6.81 -1.30
CA LEU A 23 -0.68 7.86 -2.26
C LEU A 23 0.21 7.71 -3.50
N PRO A 24 -0.34 7.49 -4.70
CA PRO A 24 0.45 7.49 -5.92
C PRO A 24 1.09 8.87 -6.15
N GLU A 25 2.40 8.89 -6.35
CA GLU A 25 3.13 10.10 -6.76
C GLU A 25 2.98 10.28 -8.27
N GLY A 26 1.84 10.84 -8.70
CA GLY A 26 1.55 11.14 -10.12
C GLY A 26 1.62 9.94 -11.07
N ASP A 27 1.69 10.22 -12.37
CA ASP A 27 1.85 9.21 -13.43
C ASP A 27 3.32 8.71 -13.47
N ALA A 28 3.69 7.89 -12.48
CA ALA A 28 4.98 7.23 -12.45
C ALA A 28 5.00 6.05 -13.44
N ILE A 29 5.53 6.29 -14.63
CA ILE A 29 5.67 5.27 -15.70
C ILE A 29 6.83 4.29 -15.42
N SER A 30 7.77 4.65 -14.54
CA SER A 30 8.94 3.82 -14.20
C SER A 30 9.23 3.81 -12.71
N ALA A 31 9.94 2.77 -12.25
CA ALA A 31 10.36 2.62 -10.86
C ALA A 31 11.87 2.34 -10.77
N SER A 32 12.54 3.03 -9.85
CA SER A 32 13.95 2.79 -9.55
C SER A 32 14.15 1.45 -8.82
N ARG A 33 15.35 0.86 -8.93
CA ARG A 33 15.74 -0.31 -8.13
C ARG A 33 15.48 -0.09 -6.64
N GLN A 34 15.83 1.10 -6.13
CA GLN A 34 15.65 1.45 -4.72
C GLN A 34 14.16 1.47 -4.31
N LYS A 35 13.28 1.97 -5.17
CA LYS A 35 11.82 2.01 -4.92
C LYS A 35 11.25 0.60 -4.85
N LEU A 36 11.62 -0.28 -5.80
CA LEU A 36 11.18 -1.68 -5.84
C LEU A 36 11.69 -2.48 -4.64
N GLU A 37 12.96 -2.31 -4.27
CA GLU A 37 13.51 -2.94 -3.06
C GLU A 37 12.83 -2.47 -1.78
N SER A 38 12.50 -1.17 -1.71
CA SER A 38 11.75 -0.63 -0.57
C SER A 38 10.32 -1.17 -0.54
N GLN A 39 9.67 -1.37 -1.68
CA GLN A 39 8.36 -2.05 -1.74
C GLN A 39 8.43 -3.49 -1.22
N ILE A 40 9.45 -4.26 -1.62
CA ILE A 40 9.65 -5.62 -1.09
C ILE A 40 9.84 -5.59 0.43
N SER A 41 10.63 -4.63 0.93
CA SER A 41 10.82 -4.44 2.38
C SER A 41 9.49 -4.15 3.09
N THR A 42 8.65 -3.28 2.52
CA THR A 42 7.31 -2.97 3.07
C THR A 42 6.39 -4.18 3.11
N LEU A 43 6.37 -5.00 2.06
CA LEU A 43 5.53 -6.21 1.97
C LEU A 43 5.85 -7.22 3.09
N TYR A 44 7.10 -7.31 3.52
CA TYR A 44 7.49 -8.18 4.64
C TYR A 44 7.30 -7.58 6.02
N GLY A 45 6.95 -6.29 6.12
CA GLY A 45 6.86 -5.56 7.39
C GLY A 45 5.88 -6.18 8.38
N GLY A 46 4.67 -6.55 7.93
CA GLY A 46 3.64 -7.14 8.79
C GLY A 46 4.07 -8.49 9.38
N ARG A 47 4.56 -9.40 8.54
CA ARG A 47 5.08 -10.72 8.98
C ARG A 47 6.22 -10.57 9.97
N LEU A 48 7.18 -9.68 9.68
CA LEU A 48 8.32 -9.45 10.57
C LEU A 48 7.91 -8.82 11.88
N ALA A 49 6.95 -7.90 11.88
CA ALA A 49 6.41 -7.33 13.12
C ALA A 49 5.77 -8.42 13.99
N GLU A 50 4.98 -9.34 13.42
CA GLU A 50 4.45 -10.49 14.17
C GLU A 50 5.57 -11.35 14.76
N GLU A 51 6.56 -11.72 13.95
CA GLU A 51 7.68 -12.56 14.37
C GLU A 51 8.51 -11.90 15.48
N ILE A 52 8.78 -10.61 15.37
CA ILE A 52 9.59 -9.86 16.34
C ILE A 52 8.86 -9.75 17.68
N ILE A 53 7.55 -9.51 17.67
CA ILE A 53 6.76 -9.27 18.89
C ILE A 53 6.33 -10.57 19.57
N TYR A 54 5.87 -11.55 18.79
CA TYR A 54 5.27 -12.78 19.30
C TYR A 54 6.17 -14.00 19.16
N GLY A 55 7.25 -13.92 18.36
CA GLY A 55 8.15 -15.05 18.08
C GLY A 55 7.75 -15.85 16.83
N PRO A 56 8.65 -16.72 16.34
CA PRO A 56 8.48 -17.43 15.07
C PRO A 56 7.29 -18.41 15.05
N GLU A 57 6.93 -18.98 16.19
CA GLU A 57 5.79 -19.91 16.33
C GLU A 57 4.42 -19.22 16.18
N HIS A 58 4.39 -17.89 16.30
CA HIS A 58 3.16 -17.10 16.29
C HIS A 58 2.96 -16.30 14.99
N VAL A 59 3.79 -16.55 13.98
CA VAL A 59 3.64 -15.91 12.68
C VAL A 59 2.42 -16.46 11.95
N SER A 60 1.53 -15.56 11.50
CA SER A 60 0.24 -15.91 10.92
C SER A 60 0.31 -16.19 9.41
N THR A 61 -0.81 -16.69 8.86
CA THR A 61 -1.00 -16.85 7.41
C THR A 61 -1.43 -15.56 6.70
N GLY A 62 -1.61 -14.46 7.44
CA GLY A 62 -2.08 -13.17 6.92
C GLY A 62 -1.15 -12.56 5.86
N ALA A 63 0.15 -12.82 5.96
CA ALA A 63 1.16 -12.33 5.01
C ALA A 63 1.26 -13.11 3.69
N SER A 64 0.36 -14.08 3.44
CA SER A 64 0.41 -14.94 2.25
C SER A 64 0.33 -14.16 0.93
N ASN A 65 -0.52 -13.13 0.86
CA ASN A 65 -0.62 -12.27 -0.31
C ASN A 65 0.66 -11.45 -0.50
N ASP A 66 1.21 -10.90 0.57
CA ASP A 66 2.41 -10.07 0.51
C ASP A 66 3.63 -10.88 0.04
N ILE A 67 3.77 -12.13 0.50
CA ILE A 67 4.80 -13.06 0.02
C ILE A 67 4.67 -13.29 -1.48
N LYS A 68 3.44 -13.50 -1.97
CA LYS A 68 3.18 -13.71 -3.41
C LYS A 68 3.57 -12.47 -4.22
N VAL A 69 3.13 -11.29 -3.79
CA VAL A 69 3.43 -10.02 -4.47
C VAL A 69 4.95 -9.75 -4.46
N ALA A 70 5.60 -9.92 -3.31
CA ALA A 70 7.04 -9.70 -3.16
C ALA A 70 7.86 -10.66 -4.04
N THR A 71 7.45 -11.93 -4.09
CA THR A 71 8.13 -12.94 -4.92
C THR A 71 7.99 -12.63 -6.41
N ASN A 72 6.80 -12.26 -6.87
CA ASN A 72 6.58 -11.87 -8.26
C ASN A 72 7.35 -10.59 -8.61
N LEU A 73 7.37 -9.61 -7.72
CA LEU A 73 8.12 -8.37 -7.90
C LEU A 73 9.62 -8.64 -8.03
N ALA A 74 10.18 -9.44 -7.11
CA ALA A 74 11.58 -9.86 -7.15
C ALA A 74 11.91 -10.64 -8.42
N ARG A 75 11.01 -11.52 -8.88
CA ARG A 75 11.18 -12.24 -10.14
C ARG A 75 11.23 -11.28 -11.32
N ASN A 76 10.29 -10.34 -11.44
CA ASN A 76 10.29 -9.33 -12.51
C ASN A 76 11.54 -8.45 -12.48
N MET A 77 12.03 -8.08 -11.30
CA MET A 77 13.30 -7.36 -11.16
C MET A 77 14.46 -8.13 -11.79
N VAL A 78 14.50 -9.44 -11.63
CA VAL A 78 15.57 -10.29 -12.15
C VAL A 78 15.35 -10.61 -13.64
N THR A 79 14.14 -10.96 -14.06
CA THR A 79 13.88 -11.53 -15.38
C THR A 79 13.40 -10.53 -16.43
N GLN A 80 12.82 -9.40 -16.03
CA GLN A 80 12.23 -8.42 -16.95
C GLN A 80 12.99 -7.10 -16.97
N TRP A 81 13.43 -6.64 -15.81
CA TRP A 81 14.07 -5.32 -15.67
C TRP A 81 15.60 -5.37 -15.54
N GLY A 82 16.18 -6.58 -15.48
CA GLY A 82 17.63 -6.73 -15.58
C GLY A 82 18.41 -6.25 -14.34
N PHE A 83 17.83 -6.31 -13.15
CA PHE A 83 18.47 -5.87 -11.90
C PHE A 83 19.39 -6.92 -11.26
N SER A 84 19.59 -8.08 -11.91
CA SER A 84 20.59 -9.06 -11.48
C SER A 84 21.95 -8.74 -12.08
N GLU A 85 22.97 -8.68 -11.22
CA GLU A 85 24.36 -8.46 -11.66
C GLU A 85 24.94 -9.69 -12.38
N LYS A 86 24.50 -10.89 -12.00
CA LYS A 86 24.96 -12.15 -12.60
C LYS A 86 24.39 -12.38 -14.00
N LEU A 87 23.13 -12.02 -14.19
CA LEU A 87 22.41 -12.20 -15.46
C LEU A 87 22.53 -10.98 -16.38
N GLY A 88 22.76 -9.80 -15.80
CA GLY A 88 22.85 -8.55 -16.52
C GLY A 88 21.49 -8.04 -17.02
N PRO A 89 21.51 -6.98 -17.84
CA PRO A 89 20.30 -6.30 -18.32
C PRO A 89 19.66 -7.02 -19.51
N LEU A 90 19.28 -8.29 -19.34
CA LEU A 90 18.66 -9.12 -20.37
C LEU A 90 17.22 -9.49 -20.00
N LEU A 91 16.39 -9.66 -21.03
CA LEU A 91 15.01 -10.11 -20.89
C LEU A 91 14.96 -11.65 -20.90
N TYR A 92 14.58 -12.24 -19.77
CA TYR A 92 14.43 -13.69 -19.58
C TYR A 92 12.97 -14.16 -19.56
N ALA A 93 12.01 -13.27 -19.33
CA ALA A 93 10.58 -13.59 -19.32
C ALA A 93 9.78 -12.51 -20.06
N GLU A 94 8.92 -12.91 -21.00
CA GLU A 94 7.92 -12.01 -21.59
C GLU A 94 6.83 -11.73 -20.53
N GLU A 95 6.26 -10.52 -20.52
CA GLU A 95 5.17 -10.16 -19.62
C GLU A 95 3.93 -11.03 -19.91
N GLU A 96 3.26 -11.57 -18.88
CA GLU A 96 2.06 -12.43 -19.01
C GLU A 96 0.80 -11.67 -19.51
N GLY A 97 0.98 -10.56 -20.24
CA GLY A 97 -0.05 -9.54 -20.48
C GLY A 97 -0.86 -9.64 -21.78
N GLU A 98 -0.42 -10.34 -22.82
CA GLU A 98 -1.18 -10.43 -24.08
C GLU A 98 -1.64 -11.86 -24.39
N VAL A 99 -2.77 -12.24 -23.80
CA VAL A 99 -3.60 -13.36 -24.27
C VAL A 99 -4.39 -12.89 -25.50
N PHE A 100 -3.73 -12.82 -26.66
CA PHE A 100 -4.43 -12.62 -27.93
C PHE A 100 -4.93 -13.98 -28.46
N LEU A 101 -6.25 -14.08 -28.67
CA LEU A 101 -7.02 -15.15 -29.34
C LEU A 101 -6.24 -16.42 -29.76
N GLY A 102 -6.26 -17.45 -28.90
CA GLY A 102 -6.25 -18.85 -29.37
C GLY A 102 -4.94 -19.64 -29.34
N ARG A 103 -3.87 -19.18 -28.65
CA ARG A 103 -2.67 -20.03 -28.39
C ARG A 103 -2.12 -19.85 -26.98
N SER A 104 -2.86 -20.34 -25.99
CA SER A 104 -2.37 -20.48 -24.62
C SER A 104 -1.84 -21.89 -24.37
N VAL A 105 -0.84 -22.35 -25.13
CA VAL A 105 0.01 -23.50 -24.78
C VAL A 105 1.37 -23.33 -25.48
N ALA A 106 2.45 -23.44 -24.72
CA ALA A 106 3.86 -23.43 -25.17
C ALA A 106 4.49 -22.07 -25.49
N LYS A 107 4.97 -21.38 -24.45
CA LYS A 107 6.06 -20.40 -24.58
C LYS A 107 6.98 -20.37 -23.34
N ALA A 108 7.29 -21.53 -22.78
CA ALA A 108 8.55 -21.69 -22.04
C ALA A 108 9.69 -21.68 -23.07
N LYS A 109 10.06 -20.49 -23.55
CA LYS A 109 11.05 -20.30 -24.63
C LYS A 109 12.47 -20.43 -24.02
N HIS A 110 13.20 -21.46 -24.44
CA HIS A 110 14.67 -21.58 -24.44
C HIS A 110 15.45 -21.10 -23.18
N MET A 111 14.94 -21.29 -21.97
CA MET A 111 15.73 -21.06 -20.77
C MET A 111 16.43 -22.37 -20.38
N SER A 112 17.76 -22.33 -20.22
CA SER A 112 18.49 -23.49 -19.72
C SER A 112 18.19 -23.72 -18.23
N ASP A 113 18.27 -24.96 -17.76
CA ASP A 113 18.10 -25.29 -16.34
C ASP A 113 19.09 -24.53 -15.45
N GLU A 114 20.31 -24.30 -15.95
CA GLU A 114 21.32 -23.52 -15.24
C GLU A 114 20.90 -22.06 -15.11
N THR A 115 20.39 -21.45 -16.18
CA THR A 115 19.85 -20.08 -16.13
C THR A 115 18.67 -19.97 -15.16
N ALA A 116 17.75 -20.93 -15.20
CA ALA A 116 16.60 -20.96 -14.28
C ALA A 116 17.07 -21.04 -12.81
N ARG A 117 18.07 -21.87 -12.54
CA ARG A 117 18.68 -22.00 -11.22
C ARG A 117 19.35 -20.70 -10.75
N ILE A 118 20.04 -19.99 -11.64
CA ILE A 118 20.63 -18.68 -11.33
C ILE A 118 19.52 -17.67 -11.00
N ILE A 119 18.44 -17.62 -11.78
CA ILE A 119 17.30 -16.74 -11.52
C ILE A 119 16.73 -16.98 -10.13
N ASP A 120 16.45 -18.23 -9.76
CA ASP A 120 15.87 -18.54 -8.45
C ASP A 120 16.81 -18.16 -7.29
N GLN A 121 18.12 -18.31 -7.48
CA GLN A 121 19.12 -17.84 -6.50
C GLN A 121 19.11 -16.31 -6.35
N GLU A 122 19.05 -15.58 -7.46
CA GLU A 122 19.03 -14.11 -7.45
C GLU A 122 17.74 -13.58 -6.82
N VAL A 123 16.59 -14.19 -7.13
CA VAL A 123 15.30 -13.86 -6.49
C VAL A 123 15.37 -14.09 -4.99
N LYS A 124 15.89 -15.25 -4.56
CA LYS A 124 16.05 -15.56 -3.13
C LYS A 124 16.95 -14.54 -2.43
N ALA A 125 18.12 -14.24 -3.02
CA ALA A 125 19.06 -13.27 -2.46
C ALA A 125 18.45 -11.86 -2.35
N LEU A 126 17.68 -11.45 -3.36
CA LEU A 126 17.00 -10.15 -3.37
C LEU A 126 15.92 -10.06 -2.27
N ILE A 127 15.13 -11.11 -2.10
CA ILE A 127 14.15 -11.22 -1.02
C ILE A 127 14.85 -11.20 0.34
N GLU A 128 15.87 -12.04 0.55
CA GLU A 128 16.58 -12.16 1.82
C GLU A 128 17.21 -10.84 2.27
N ARG A 129 17.85 -10.11 1.35
CA ARG A 129 18.41 -8.78 1.63
C ARG A 129 17.35 -7.80 2.11
N ASN A 130 16.20 -7.75 1.43
CA ASN A 130 15.12 -6.81 1.78
C ASN A 130 14.36 -7.25 3.03
N TYR A 131 14.24 -8.55 3.26
CA TYR A 131 13.71 -9.13 4.49
C TYR A 131 14.55 -8.73 5.70
N ASN A 132 15.88 -8.86 5.60
CA ASN A 132 16.80 -8.43 6.65
C ASN A 132 16.80 -6.92 6.85
N ARG A 133 16.73 -6.13 5.76
CA ARG A 133 16.58 -4.67 5.82
C ARG A 133 15.31 -4.28 6.59
N ALA A 134 14.17 -4.89 6.27
CA ALA A 134 12.90 -4.64 6.96
C ALA A 134 12.98 -5.03 8.44
N ARG A 135 13.60 -6.17 8.76
CA ARG A 135 13.81 -6.62 10.15
C ARG A 135 14.60 -5.58 10.94
N GLN A 136 15.73 -5.13 10.39
CA GLN A 136 16.56 -4.12 11.03
C GLN A 136 15.80 -2.82 11.29
N LEU A 137 15.05 -2.31 10.28
CA LEU A 137 14.26 -1.09 10.42
C LEU A 137 13.20 -1.19 11.53
N LEU A 138 12.53 -2.34 11.64
CA LEU A 138 11.54 -2.59 12.70
C LEU A 138 12.20 -2.68 14.08
N THR A 139 13.34 -3.38 14.18
CA THR A 139 14.08 -3.51 15.44
C THR A 139 14.62 -2.16 15.92
N ASP A 140 15.15 -1.34 15.02
CA ASP A 140 15.71 -0.02 15.35
C ASP A 140 14.64 1.00 15.75
N ASN A 141 13.38 0.77 15.38
CA ASN A 141 12.26 1.69 15.61
C ASN A 141 11.11 1.00 16.38
N MET A 142 11.46 0.13 17.33
CA MET A 142 10.50 -0.61 18.15
C MET A 142 9.54 0.30 18.92
N ASP A 143 10.02 1.45 19.36
CA ASP A 143 9.22 2.50 20.01
C ASP A 143 8.09 2.98 19.10
N ILE A 144 8.39 3.26 17.83
CA ILE A 144 7.40 3.68 16.84
C ILE A 144 6.42 2.55 16.53
N LEU A 145 6.88 1.29 16.45
CA LEU A 145 6.00 0.14 16.22
C LEU A 145 4.95 -0.01 17.32
N HIS A 146 5.36 0.11 18.59
CA HIS A 146 4.43 0.06 19.72
C HIS A 146 3.50 1.27 19.76
N ALA A 147 4.02 2.49 19.54
CA ALA A 147 3.21 3.70 19.49
C ALA A 147 2.15 3.64 18.37
N MET A 148 2.50 3.09 17.20
CA MET A 148 1.56 2.89 16.10
C MET A 148 0.46 1.89 16.47
N LYS A 149 0.82 0.78 17.14
CA LYS A 149 -0.16 -0.19 17.65
C LYS A 149 -1.13 0.48 18.62
N ASP A 150 -0.63 1.24 19.58
CA ASP A 150 -1.48 1.94 20.57
C ASP A 150 -2.39 2.97 19.90
N ALA A 151 -1.89 3.73 18.93
CA ALA A 151 -2.68 4.68 18.16
C ALA A 151 -3.78 4.00 17.34
N LEU A 152 -3.47 2.89 16.67
CA LEU A 152 -4.46 2.11 15.92
C LEU A 152 -5.50 1.46 16.84
N MET A 153 -5.12 1.01 18.04
CA MET A 153 -6.09 0.50 19.02
C MET A 153 -7.01 1.60 19.57
N LYS A 154 -6.53 2.85 19.66
CA LYS A 154 -7.31 3.99 20.11
C LYS A 154 -8.25 4.55 19.03
N TYR A 155 -7.76 4.69 17.80
CA TYR A 155 -8.45 5.42 16.74
C TYR A 155 -8.95 4.55 15.59
N GLU A 156 -8.59 3.26 15.54
CA GLU A 156 -8.89 2.26 14.49
C GLU A 156 -8.32 2.59 13.09
N THR A 157 -8.11 3.87 12.80
CA THR A 157 -7.60 4.43 11.57
C THR A 157 -6.72 5.64 11.91
N ILE A 158 -5.53 5.69 11.30
CA ILE A 158 -4.62 6.83 11.39
C ILE A 158 -4.30 7.38 10.01
N ASP A 159 -4.25 8.69 9.87
CA ASP A 159 -3.95 9.40 8.63
C ASP A 159 -2.50 9.90 8.55
N ALA A 160 -2.12 10.50 7.42
CA ALA A 160 -0.75 10.99 7.20
C ALA A 160 -0.25 11.95 8.31
N PRO A 161 -1.01 12.98 8.75
CA PRO A 161 -0.59 13.82 9.88
C PRO A 161 -0.29 13.04 11.18
N GLN A 162 -1.08 12.01 11.49
CA GLN A 162 -0.86 11.17 12.66
C GLN A 162 0.38 10.27 12.49
N ILE A 163 0.63 9.78 11.27
CA ILE A 163 1.86 9.06 10.92
C ILE A 163 3.08 9.98 11.06
N ASP A 164 2.99 11.23 10.63
CA ASP A 164 4.08 12.21 10.78
C ASP A 164 4.42 12.46 12.26
N ASP A 165 3.42 12.49 13.14
CA ASP A 165 3.65 12.57 14.59
C ASP A 165 4.37 11.34 15.15
N LEU A 166 3.96 10.13 14.73
CA LEU A 166 4.64 8.87 15.09
C LEU A 166 6.10 8.88 14.66
N MET A 167 6.38 9.26 13.42
CA MET A 167 7.73 9.30 12.87
C MET A 167 8.60 10.37 13.55
N ALA A 168 7.99 11.44 14.04
CA ALA A 168 8.64 12.49 14.83
C ALA A 168 8.73 12.16 16.33
N ARG A 169 8.29 10.98 16.77
CA ARG A 169 8.26 10.55 18.19
C ARG A 169 7.51 11.53 19.09
N ARG A 170 6.38 12.04 18.60
CA ARG A 170 5.45 12.87 19.36
C ARG A 170 4.18 12.08 19.69
N ASP A 171 3.43 12.58 20.65
CA ASP A 171 2.10 12.05 20.93
C ASP A 171 1.20 12.20 19.69
N VAL A 172 0.50 11.12 19.36
CA VAL A 172 -0.37 11.07 18.19
C VAL A 172 -1.60 11.91 18.44
N ARG A 173 -1.80 12.93 17.60
CA ARG A 173 -3.00 13.76 17.66
C ARG A 173 -4.28 12.95 17.41
N PRO A 174 -5.44 13.40 17.93
CA PRO A 174 -6.73 12.82 17.55
C PRO A 174 -7.03 13.05 16.05
N PRO A 175 -7.78 12.13 15.41
CA PRO A 175 -8.32 12.34 14.07
C PRO A 175 -9.19 13.60 13.98
N ALA A 176 -9.32 14.16 12.79
CA ALA A 176 -10.22 15.29 12.55
C ALA A 176 -11.68 14.92 12.90
N GLY A 177 -12.31 15.70 13.77
CA GLY A 177 -13.69 15.45 14.23
C GLY A 177 -13.82 14.37 15.30
N TRP A 178 -12.72 13.95 15.94
CA TRP A 178 -12.74 12.99 17.04
C TRP A 178 -13.30 13.61 18.33
N GLU A 179 -14.32 12.97 18.91
CA GLU A 179 -14.82 13.25 20.25
C GLU A 179 -14.35 12.14 21.20
N GLU A 180 -13.75 12.51 22.34
CA GLU A 180 -13.26 11.51 23.29
C GLU A 180 -14.41 10.73 23.94
N PRO A 181 -14.44 9.38 23.83
CA PRO A 181 -15.44 8.57 24.50
C PRO A 181 -15.30 8.75 26.02
N GLY A 182 -16.28 9.43 26.64
CA GLY A 182 -16.28 9.72 28.07
C GLY A 182 -15.99 11.17 28.45
N ALA A 183 -15.76 12.07 27.50
CA ALA A 183 -15.79 13.52 27.74
C ALA A 183 -17.24 14.04 27.89
N SER A 184 -18.04 13.41 28.76
CA SER A 184 -19.24 14.05 29.29
C SER A 184 -18.82 14.86 30.51
N ASN A 185 -18.54 16.15 30.31
CA ASN A 185 -18.51 17.11 31.39
C ASN A 185 -19.57 18.17 31.14
N ASN A 186 -20.75 17.90 31.69
CA ASN A 186 -21.51 18.80 32.54
C ASN A 186 -21.16 20.29 32.37
N SER A 187 -21.67 20.91 31.32
CA SER A 187 -21.79 22.36 31.21
C SER A 187 -23.28 22.65 31.15
N GLY A 188 -23.88 22.92 32.31
CA GLY A 188 -25.14 23.65 32.34
C GLY A 188 -24.89 25.04 31.80
N ASP A 189 -25.29 25.29 30.56
CA ASP A 189 -25.64 26.63 30.13
C ASP A 189 -26.74 26.59 29.07
N ASN A 190 -27.66 27.52 29.23
CA ASN A 190 -28.96 27.61 28.63
C ASN A 190 -28.82 28.32 27.26
N GLY A 191 -28.93 27.59 26.16
CA GLY A 191 -28.82 28.16 24.81
C GLY A 191 -29.69 27.40 23.80
N SER A 192 -30.73 28.06 23.31
CA SER A 192 -31.82 27.54 22.47
C SER A 192 -31.35 26.75 21.23
N PRO A 193 -32.12 25.75 20.75
CA PRO A 193 -31.78 25.00 19.55
C PRO A 193 -31.93 25.88 18.31
N LYS A 194 -30.83 26.10 17.58
CA LYS A 194 -30.85 26.68 16.24
C LYS A 194 -30.87 25.54 15.22
N ALA A 195 -31.96 25.43 14.48
CA ALA A 195 -32.14 24.42 13.43
C ALA A 195 -31.00 24.46 12.40
N PRO A 196 -30.53 23.30 11.89
CA PRO A 196 -29.58 23.27 10.78
C PRO A 196 -30.23 23.77 9.50
N ARG A 197 -29.49 24.58 8.72
CA ARG A 197 -29.87 24.98 7.36
C ARG A 197 -29.70 23.78 6.42
N PRO A 198 -30.56 23.59 5.40
CA PRO A 198 -30.36 22.55 4.40
C PRO A 198 -29.12 22.88 3.56
N VAL A 199 -28.22 21.92 3.44
CA VAL A 199 -27.13 21.91 2.44
C VAL A 199 -27.70 21.52 1.08
N ASP A 200 -27.24 22.22 0.05
CA ASP A 200 -27.66 22.14 -1.36
C ASP A 200 -27.84 20.71 -1.89
N GLU A 201 -29.00 20.46 -2.49
CA GLU A 201 -29.21 19.33 -3.40
C GLU A 201 -28.42 19.53 -4.70
N PRO A 202 -27.86 18.46 -5.29
CA PRO A 202 -27.27 18.54 -6.62
C PRO A 202 -28.35 18.77 -7.67
N ARG A 203 -28.29 19.91 -8.37
CA ARG A 203 -29.17 20.24 -9.50
C ARG A 203 -29.06 19.17 -10.58
N THR A 204 -30.14 18.43 -10.82
CA THR A 204 -30.34 17.68 -12.06
C THR A 204 -30.68 18.66 -13.20
N PRO A 205 -30.20 18.45 -14.43
CA PRO A 205 -30.60 19.28 -15.56
C PRO A 205 -32.00 18.88 -16.01
N ASN A 206 -32.94 19.82 -16.00
CA ASN A 206 -34.29 19.61 -16.52
C ASN A 206 -34.26 19.63 -18.07
N PRO A 207 -34.90 18.68 -18.77
CA PRO A 207 -34.95 18.66 -20.24
C PRO A 207 -36.13 19.53 -20.71
N GLY A 208 -35.85 20.53 -21.53
CA GLY A 208 -36.91 21.29 -22.20
C GLY A 208 -36.58 22.75 -22.40
N ASN A 209 -35.76 23.03 -23.42
CA ASN A 209 -36.03 24.17 -24.28
C ASN A 209 -35.36 23.92 -25.64
N THR A 210 -36.17 23.44 -26.57
CA THR A 210 -35.92 23.52 -28.00
C THR A 210 -35.85 24.98 -28.43
N MET A 211 -34.69 25.42 -28.90
CA MET A 211 -34.59 26.55 -29.82
C MET A 211 -33.94 26.07 -31.12
N SER A 212 -34.84 25.86 -32.09
CA SER A 212 -34.76 26.34 -33.47
C SER A 212 -33.38 26.59 -34.08
N GLU A 213 -33.15 25.85 -35.16
CA GLU A 213 -32.31 26.17 -36.32
C GLU A 213 -32.19 27.67 -36.61
N GLN A 214 -30.97 28.13 -36.92
CA GLN A 214 -30.71 28.87 -38.16
C GLN A 214 -29.21 28.95 -38.48
N LEU A 215 -28.94 28.76 -39.77
CA LEU A 215 -27.68 28.80 -40.50
C LEU A 215 -26.87 30.09 -40.31
N GLY A 216 -25.57 30.03 -40.63
CA GLY A 216 -24.87 31.20 -41.20
C GLY A 216 -23.34 31.15 -41.12
N ASP A 217 -22.71 30.72 -42.21
CA ASP A 217 -21.45 31.18 -42.80
C ASP A 217 -20.40 31.90 -41.93
N LYS A 218 -19.20 31.29 -41.82
CA LYS A 218 -17.97 31.69 -42.54
C LYS A 218 -16.78 30.80 -42.18
#